data_AF-D9R8V1-F1
#
_entry.id   AF-D9R8V1-F1
#
_cell.length_a   1.000
_cell.length_b   1.000
_cell.length_c   1.000
_cell.angle_alpha   90.00
_cell.angle_beta   90.00
_cell.angle_gamma   90.00
#
_symmetry.space_group_name_H-M   'P 1'
#
loop_
_entity.id
_entity.type
_entity.pdbx_description
1 polymer ?
#
loop_
_entity_poly.entity_id
_entity_poly.type
_entity_poly.pdbx_seq_one_letter_code
_entity_poly.pdbx_strand_id
1 'polypeptide(L)'
;MLRKKIGLFCFAAVFVVALAAGCARKEAGDLGGSLPEAAQSETAAVRMEKARIEEEADDEAAVKEDMDQSGPGTEATEEVESTGPGKKVEAFAEKIQEAVGDRDLQAFGDLLFYPCVLLTGDEETITLKSREDLLKQNPDMVFGDDLMIAVANVDTVSLKKTDQGVVMGEGDSRITFQERSDGSYGITEIRE
;
A
#
# COMPACT_ATOMS: atom_id res chain seq x y z
N MET A 1 -8.77 -43.89 -2.45
CA MET A 1 -10.15 -43.41 -2.24
C MET A 1 -10.34 -43.07 -0.77
N LEU A 2 -10.32 -41.78 -0.39
CA LEU A 2 -10.69 -41.36 0.96
C LEU A 2 -11.35 -39.98 0.87
N ARG A 3 -12.68 -39.99 0.67
CA ARG A 3 -13.53 -38.80 0.66
C ARG A 3 -13.79 -38.38 2.11
N LYS A 4 -13.08 -37.38 2.62
CA LYS A 4 -13.44 -36.71 3.88
C LYS A 4 -14.52 -35.67 3.59
N LYS A 5 -15.72 -35.95 4.10
CA LYS A 5 -16.89 -35.07 4.06
C LYS A 5 -16.63 -33.91 5.03
N ILE A 6 -16.54 -32.69 4.53
CA ILE A 6 -16.50 -31.48 5.36
C ILE A 6 -17.94 -30.99 5.51
N GLY A 7 -18.34 -30.84 6.76
CA GLY A 7 -19.70 -30.62 7.21
C GLY A 7 -20.25 -29.26 6.80
N LEU A 8 -21.56 -29.30 6.58
CA LEU A 8 -22.50 -28.24 6.24
C LEU A 8 -22.68 -27.24 7.41
N PHE A 9 -22.53 -25.95 7.11
CA PHE A 9 -23.15 -24.72 7.66
C PHE A 9 -23.47 -24.58 9.16
N CYS A 10 -23.10 -23.42 9.72
CA CYS A 10 -24.00 -22.51 10.47
C CYS A 10 -23.23 -21.25 10.95
N PHE A 11 -23.41 -20.10 10.31
CA PHE A 11 -23.28 -18.81 10.99
C PHE A 11 -24.41 -17.88 10.55
N ALA A 12 -25.52 -17.98 11.29
CA ALA A 12 -26.54 -16.95 11.32
C ALA A 12 -26.15 -15.95 12.41
N ALA A 13 -25.87 -14.71 12.03
CA ALA A 13 -25.90 -13.58 12.93
C ALA A 13 -26.54 -12.40 12.20
N VAL A 14 -27.86 -12.37 12.30
CA VAL A 14 -28.72 -11.27 11.89
C VAL A 14 -28.46 -10.10 12.84
N PHE A 15 -27.89 -9.00 12.35
CA PHE A 15 -27.89 -7.73 13.07
C PHE A 15 -29.08 -6.89 12.60
N VAL A 16 -30.08 -6.78 13.48
CA VAL A 16 -31.31 -5.99 13.32
C VAL A 16 -31.20 -4.72 14.17
N VAL A 17 -31.27 -3.59 13.45
CA VAL A 17 -31.93 -2.31 13.77
C VAL A 17 -31.41 -1.42 14.91
N ALA A 18 -31.11 -0.17 14.54
CA ALA A 18 -31.68 1.00 15.22
C ALA A 18 -31.82 2.18 14.24
N LEU A 19 -33.07 2.58 14.00
CA LEU A 19 -33.47 3.80 13.31
C LEU A 19 -33.26 5.00 14.24
N ALA A 20 -32.57 6.04 13.77
CA ALA A 20 -32.73 7.39 14.32
C ALA A 20 -33.33 8.28 13.24
N ALA A 21 -34.58 8.65 13.46
CA ALA A 21 -35.33 9.62 12.70
C ALA A 21 -34.72 11.01 12.86
N GLY A 22 -34.57 11.72 11.74
CA GLY A 22 -34.26 13.15 11.68
C GLY A 22 -34.93 13.78 10.46
N CYS A 23 -36.15 14.27 10.68
CA CYS A 23 -36.91 15.20 9.83
C CYS A 23 -36.07 16.46 9.49
N ALA A 24 -36.35 17.35 8.54
CA ALA A 24 -37.20 17.44 7.37
C ALA A 24 -36.86 18.79 6.68
N ARG A 25 -36.76 18.77 5.35
CA ARG A 25 -37.31 19.72 4.36
C ARG A 25 -37.43 21.25 4.69
N LYS A 26 -36.61 22.06 3.98
CA LYS A 26 -36.96 23.05 2.92
C LYS A 26 -37.73 24.36 3.27
N GLU A 27 -37.27 25.41 2.55
CA GLU A 27 -37.85 26.72 2.20
C GLU A 27 -37.74 27.91 3.18
N ALA A 28 -36.82 28.81 2.81
CA ALA A 28 -36.99 30.21 2.40
C ALA A 28 -38.04 31.14 3.07
N GLY A 29 -37.52 32.33 3.42
CA GLY A 29 -38.23 33.61 3.56
C GLY A 29 -37.80 34.34 4.83
N ASP A 30 -37.54 35.64 4.88
CA ASP A 30 -37.34 36.73 3.92
C ASP A 30 -36.90 37.92 4.80
N LEU A 31 -36.30 38.93 4.19
CA LEU A 31 -36.09 40.30 4.68
C LEU A 31 -35.02 40.57 5.75
N GLY A 32 -33.95 41.23 5.29
CA GLY A 32 -33.77 42.62 5.72
C GLY A 32 -32.37 43.01 6.16
N GLY A 33 -31.67 43.74 5.28
CA GLY A 33 -31.05 45.01 5.70
C GLY A 33 -29.54 45.04 5.90
N SER A 34 -28.90 45.70 4.93
CA SER A 34 -27.72 46.57 5.04
C SER A 34 -26.30 45.98 5.23
N LEU A 35 -25.46 46.46 4.31
CA LEU A 35 -24.01 46.35 4.15
C LEU A 35 -23.29 47.41 5.03
N PRO A 36 -21.96 47.59 4.89
CA PRO A 36 -20.83 46.95 5.59
C PRO A 36 -20.16 47.91 6.61
N GLU A 37 -19.23 47.42 7.45
CA GLU A 37 -18.16 48.31 7.93
C GLU A 37 -16.87 47.56 8.26
N ALA A 38 -15.78 48.24 7.93
CA ALA A 38 -14.40 47.79 7.96
C ALA A 38 -13.71 48.10 9.29
N ALA A 39 -12.51 47.52 9.42
CA ALA A 39 -11.33 48.10 10.05
C ALA A 39 -11.11 47.92 11.58
N GLN A 40 -10.04 47.15 11.84
CA GLN A 40 -8.85 47.50 12.62
C GLN A 40 -8.90 47.61 14.16
N SER A 41 -8.07 46.74 14.76
CA SER A 41 -7.03 47.02 15.79
C SER A 41 -7.45 47.49 17.18
N GLU A 42 -7.08 46.73 18.24
CA GLU A 42 -5.89 47.02 19.07
C GLU A 42 -5.79 46.14 20.34
N THR A 43 -4.54 45.77 20.66
CA THR A 43 -3.86 45.67 21.98
C THR A 43 -4.50 44.86 23.14
N ALA A 44 -3.88 43.73 23.55
CA ALA A 44 -2.75 43.58 24.48
C ALA A 44 -3.08 43.74 25.98
N ALA A 45 -3.00 42.64 26.74
CA ALA A 45 -2.48 42.64 28.12
C ALA A 45 -2.13 41.21 28.58
N VAL A 46 -0.83 41.02 28.80
CA VAL A 46 -0.13 39.91 29.44
C VAL A 46 -0.40 39.92 30.96
N ARG A 47 -0.35 38.75 31.64
CA ARG A 47 0.61 38.46 32.76
C ARG A 47 0.21 37.27 33.67
N MET A 48 1.08 36.25 33.65
CA MET A 48 1.67 35.38 34.74
C MET A 48 0.74 34.81 35.83
N GLU A 49 0.87 33.55 36.26
CA GLU A 49 1.95 33.01 37.12
C GLU A 49 1.77 31.47 37.21
N LYS A 50 2.72 30.63 36.76
CA LYS A 50 3.89 30.01 37.45
C LYS A 50 3.58 29.08 38.64
N ALA A 51 3.93 27.80 38.47
CA ALA A 51 4.63 26.90 39.40
C ALA A 51 4.98 25.63 38.59
N ARG A 52 6.21 25.36 38.11
CA ARG A 52 7.48 24.96 38.77
C ARG A 52 7.32 23.95 39.91
N ILE A 53 7.69 22.69 39.65
CA ILE A 53 8.64 21.90 40.44
C ILE A 53 9.47 21.06 39.45
N GLU A 54 10.79 21.28 39.47
CA GLU A 54 11.85 20.40 38.98
C GLU A 54 12.37 19.62 40.20
N GLU A 55 12.82 18.38 40.02
CA GLU A 55 14.11 17.85 40.53
C GLU A 55 14.37 16.48 39.85
N GLU A 56 15.43 16.37 39.04
CA GLU A 56 16.79 15.83 39.35
C GLU A 56 16.81 14.29 39.24
N ALA A 57 17.36 13.73 38.16
CA ALA A 57 18.78 13.44 37.92
C ALA A 57 19.26 12.17 38.64
N ASP A 58 19.69 11.17 37.86
CA ASP A 58 20.88 10.37 38.18
C ASP A 58 21.38 9.67 36.90
N ASP A 59 22.65 9.91 36.62
CA ASP A 59 23.47 9.35 35.55
C ASP A 59 24.31 8.19 36.13
N GLU A 60 25.04 7.49 35.27
CA GLU A 60 25.99 6.38 35.54
C GLU A 60 25.45 4.95 35.41
N ALA A 61 25.78 4.31 34.28
CA ALA A 61 26.69 3.17 34.31
C ALA A 61 27.10 2.75 32.88
N ALA A 62 28.40 2.85 32.62
CA ALA A 62 29.09 2.30 31.47
C ALA A 62 28.97 0.77 31.38
N VAL A 63 28.80 0.25 30.15
CA VAL A 63 29.55 -0.93 29.68
C VAL A 63 29.86 -0.74 28.19
N LYS A 64 31.15 -0.59 27.90
CA LYS A 64 31.75 -0.85 26.59
C LYS A 64 32.48 -2.18 26.70
N GLU A 65 32.10 -3.17 25.89
CA GLU A 65 32.93 -4.30 25.43
C GLU A 65 32.38 -4.64 24.03
N ASP A 66 32.99 -4.19 22.94
CA ASP A 66 34.12 -4.80 22.23
C ASP A 66 33.85 -6.26 21.82
N MET A 67 33.32 -6.45 20.60
CA MET A 67 33.56 -7.64 19.80
C MET A 67 34.01 -7.18 18.42
N ASP A 68 35.32 -7.04 18.33
CA ASP A 68 36.11 -6.90 17.12
C ASP A 68 36.06 -8.19 16.28
N GLN A 69 36.10 -7.98 14.96
CA GLN A 69 36.57 -8.90 13.91
C GLN A 69 35.84 -10.22 13.65
N SER A 70 35.09 -10.24 12.52
CA SER A 70 35.65 -10.83 11.30
C SER A 70 34.87 -10.35 10.06
N GLY A 71 35.54 -9.56 9.20
CA GLY A 71 35.34 -9.71 7.75
C GLY A 71 35.99 -11.02 7.30
N PRO A 72 35.52 -11.63 6.19
CA PRO A 72 35.81 -11.14 4.85
C PRO A 72 34.49 -10.91 4.06
N GLY A 73 34.38 -9.98 3.12
CA GLY A 73 35.16 -10.01 1.88
C GLY A 73 34.64 -11.12 0.98
N THR A 74 33.94 -10.75 -0.09
CA THR A 74 33.48 -11.61 -1.21
C THR A 74 32.43 -12.67 -0.86
N GLU A 75 31.17 -12.28 -1.04
CA GLU A 75 30.23 -13.17 -1.75
C GLU A 75 29.91 -12.41 -3.04
N ALA A 76 30.82 -12.52 -4.03
CA ALA A 76 30.33 -12.57 -5.40
C ALA A 76 29.37 -13.74 -5.36
N THR A 77 28.06 -13.46 -5.31
CA THR A 77 27.04 -14.49 -5.41
C THR A 77 27.29 -15.16 -6.74
N GLU A 78 28.01 -16.27 -6.68
CA GLU A 78 28.16 -17.18 -7.78
C GLU A 78 26.74 -17.46 -8.25
N GLU A 79 26.49 -17.08 -9.50
CA GLU A 79 25.26 -17.36 -10.20
C GLU A 79 25.16 -18.89 -10.24
N VAL A 80 24.53 -19.46 -9.20
CA VAL A 80 23.98 -20.80 -9.27
C VAL A 80 23.13 -20.78 -10.52
N GLU A 81 23.46 -21.65 -11.48
CA GLU A 81 22.66 -21.96 -12.66
C GLU A 81 21.27 -22.42 -12.19
N SER A 82 20.45 -21.46 -11.80
CA SER A 82 19.12 -21.68 -11.28
C SER A 82 18.22 -21.71 -12.49
N THR A 83 17.57 -22.84 -12.72
CA THR A 83 16.53 -23.04 -13.75
C THR A 83 15.26 -22.20 -13.51
N GLY A 84 15.33 -21.22 -12.60
CA GLY A 84 14.28 -20.25 -12.26
C GLY A 84 14.65 -18.83 -12.74
N PRO A 85 13.82 -17.82 -12.43
CA PRO A 85 13.94 -16.48 -13.00
C PRO A 85 15.11 -15.66 -12.41
N GLY A 86 15.85 -16.24 -11.45
CA GLY A 86 16.92 -15.60 -10.70
C GLY A 86 16.42 -14.95 -9.40
N LYS A 87 17.30 -14.86 -8.40
CA LYS A 87 16.96 -14.38 -7.04
C LYS A 87 16.38 -12.97 -6.98
N LYS A 88 16.75 -12.10 -7.93
CA LYS A 88 16.19 -10.73 -8.01
C LYS A 88 14.72 -10.72 -8.44
N VAL A 89 14.32 -11.62 -9.34
CA VAL A 89 12.91 -11.73 -9.79
C VAL A 89 12.05 -12.26 -8.66
N GLU A 90 12.51 -13.31 -7.98
CA GLU A 90 11.85 -13.90 -6.80
C GLU A 90 11.61 -12.81 -5.73
N ALA A 91 12.67 -12.11 -5.32
CA ALA A 91 12.58 -11.06 -4.30
C ALA A 91 11.71 -9.86 -4.73
N PHE A 92 11.67 -9.52 -6.02
CA PHE A 92 10.79 -8.46 -6.51
C PHE A 92 9.33 -8.91 -6.51
N ALA A 93 9.05 -10.13 -6.96
CA ALA A 93 7.71 -10.71 -6.94
C ALA A 93 7.14 -10.82 -5.51
N GLU A 94 7.97 -11.16 -4.52
CA GLU A 94 7.56 -11.17 -3.11
C GLU A 94 7.12 -9.79 -2.61
N LYS A 95 7.83 -8.71 -2.98
CA LYS A 95 7.42 -7.33 -2.65
C LYS A 95 6.07 -6.98 -3.28
N ILE A 96 5.80 -7.50 -4.49
CA ILE A 96 4.50 -7.34 -5.13
C ILE A 96 3.42 -8.08 -4.33
N GLN A 97 3.66 -9.32 -3.91
CA GLN A 97 2.71 -10.09 -3.10
C GLN A 97 2.38 -9.37 -1.79
N GLU A 98 3.39 -8.84 -1.11
CA GLU A 98 3.24 -8.09 0.13
C GLU A 98 2.36 -6.85 -0.09
N ALA A 99 2.72 -5.98 -1.04
CA ALA A 99 1.98 -4.75 -1.31
C ALA A 99 0.53 -5.01 -1.78
N VAL A 100 0.30 -6.04 -2.61
CA VAL A 100 -1.04 -6.43 -3.06
C VAL A 100 -1.84 -7.05 -1.91
N GLY A 101 -1.23 -7.92 -1.11
CA GLY A 101 -1.86 -8.57 0.04
C GLY A 101 -2.31 -7.58 1.11
N ASP A 102 -1.50 -6.55 1.37
CA ASP A 102 -1.81 -5.47 2.30
C ASP A 102 -2.66 -4.36 1.68
N ARG A 103 -2.89 -4.41 0.37
CA ARG A 103 -3.60 -3.40 -0.43
C ARG A 103 -2.99 -2.00 -0.24
N ASP A 104 -1.67 -1.96 -0.10
CA ASP A 104 -0.91 -0.76 0.18
C ASP A 104 -0.56 -0.01 -1.12
N LEU A 105 -1.35 1.00 -1.47
CA LEU A 105 -1.08 1.84 -2.63
C LEU A 105 0.24 2.62 -2.54
N GLN A 106 0.75 2.92 -1.34
CA GLN A 106 2.02 3.63 -1.17
C GLN A 106 3.18 2.71 -1.53
N ALA A 107 3.25 1.53 -0.90
CA ALA A 107 4.27 0.54 -1.19
C ALA A 107 4.18 0.06 -2.64
N PHE A 108 2.97 -0.20 -3.13
CA PHE A 108 2.76 -0.64 -4.51
C PHE A 108 3.22 0.42 -5.51
N GLY A 109 2.94 1.70 -5.27
CA GLY A 109 3.40 2.80 -6.12
C GLY A 109 4.92 2.89 -6.25
N ASP A 110 5.67 2.46 -5.24
CA ASP A 110 7.14 2.43 -5.28
C ASP A 110 7.69 1.27 -6.12
N LEU A 111 6.84 0.29 -6.45
CA LEU A 111 7.17 -0.85 -7.31
C LEU A 111 6.84 -0.58 -8.79
N LEU A 112 6.22 0.55 -9.13
CA LEU A 112 5.80 0.86 -10.51
C LEU A 112 6.91 1.52 -11.33
N PHE A 113 7.00 1.12 -12.59
CA PHE A 113 7.63 1.90 -13.63
C PHE A 113 6.60 2.78 -14.32
N TYR A 114 6.71 4.08 -14.10
CA TYR A 114 5.86 5.05 -14.76
C TYR A 114 6.36 5.39 -16.18
N PRO A 115 5.45 5.54 -17.17
CA PRO A 115 4.01 5.27 -17.06
C PRO A 115 3.69 3.78 -16.93
N CYS A 116 2.68 3.45 -16.12
CA CYS A 116 2.17 2.09 -15.92
C CYS A 116 0.73 2.00 -16.42
N VAL A 117 0.37 0.90 -17.06
CA VAL A 117 -1.01 0.64 -17.49
C VAL A 117 -1.75 -0.08 -16.37
N LEU A 118 -2.96 0.38 -16.06
CA LEU A 118 -3.91 -0.30 -15.19
C LEU A 118 -5.16 -0.63 -16.01
N LEU A 119 -5.48 -1.91 -16.14
CA LEU A 119 -6.78 -2.37 -16.61
C LEU A 119 -7.59 -2.80 -15.39
N THR A 120 -8.75 -2.22 -15.24
CA THR A 120 -9.69 -2.52 -14.14
C THR A 120 -10.61 -3.67 -14.53
N GLY A 121 -11.27 -4.29 -13.55
CA GLY A 121 -12.27 -5.35 -13.80
C GLY A 121 -13.47 -4.92 -14.64
N ASP A 122 -13.72 -3.61 -14.75
CA ASP A 122 -14.72 -3.02 -15.64
C ASP A 122 -14.20 -2.81 -17.09
N GLU A 123 -13.04 -3.38 -17.41
CA GLU A 123 -12.31 -3.25 -18.68
C GLU A 123 -11.87 -1.81 -19.03
N GLU A 124 -11.91 -0.88 -18.07
CA GLU A 124 -11.38 0.47 -18.25
C GLU A 124 -9.84 0.43 -18.20
N THR A 125 -9.21 1.06 -19.18
CA THR A 125 -7.75 1.22 -19.25
C THR A 125 -7.32 2.61 -18.80
N ILE A 126 -6.56 2.66 -17.71
CA ILE A 126 -6.00 3.88 -17.11
C ILE A 126 -4.48 3.87 -17.31
N THR A 127 -3.92 4.99 -17.79
CA THR A 127 -2.46 5.18 -17.81
C THR A 127 -2.02 6.01 -16.61
N LEU A 128 -1.38 5.36 -15.65
CA LEU A 128 -0.79 6.00 -14.47
C LEU A 128 0.53 6.66 -14.89
N LYS A 129 0.61 7.98 -14.88
CA LYS A 129 1.83 8.71 -15.30
C LYS A 129 2.77 9.00 -14.13
N SER A 130 2.25 8.89 -12.91
CA SER A 130 2.96 9.19 -11.68
C SER A 130 2.40 8.41 -10.50
N ARG A 131 3.15 8.40 -9.40
CA ARG A 131 2.71 7.86 -8.11
C ARG A 131 1.42 8.51 -7.62
N GLU A 132 1.29 9.82 -7.79
CA GLU A 132 0.08 10.55 -7.41
C GLU A 132 -1.16 10.09 -8.20
N ASP A 133 -1.00 9.62 -9.44
CA ASP A 133 -2.14 9.11 -10.22
C ASP A 133 -2.64 7.78 -9.67
N LEU A 134 -1.75 6.92 -9.18
CA LEU A 134 -2.12 5.68 -8.48
C LEU A 134 -2.83 5.99 -7.16
N LEU A 135 -2.30 6.94 -6.38
CA LEU A 135 -2.85 7.29 -5.06
C LEU A 135 -4.24 7.94 -5.12
N LYS A 136 -4.68 8.42 -6.30
CA LYS A 136 -6.05 8.91 -6.53
C LYS A 136 -7.04 7.78 -6.80
N GLN A 137 -6.55 6.58 -7.14
CA GLN A 137 -7.41 5.44 -7.42
C GLN A 137 -8.01 4.88 -6.13
N ASN A 138 -9.18 4.26 -6.25
CA ASN A 138 -9.73 3.48 -5.15
C ASN A 138 -8.89 2.20 -4.96
N PRO A 139 -8.37 1.90 -3.76
CA PRO A 139 -7.69 0.64 -3.48
C PRO A 139 -8.50 -0.58 -3.91
N ASP A 140 -9.83 -0.56 -3.76
CA ASP A 140 -10.69 -1.68 -4.15
C ASP A 140 -10.73 -1.93 -5.67
N MET A 141 -10.46 -0.89 -6.46
CA MET A 141 -10.41 -0.97 -7.92
C MET A 141 -9.02 -1.43 -8.41
N VAL A 142 -7.96 -1.08 -7.68
CA VAL A 142 -6.59 -1.49 -8.02
C VAL A 142 -6.31 -2.90 -7.54
N PHE A 143 -6.73 -3.22 -6.32
CA PHE A 143 -6.56 -4.52 -5.66
C PHE A 143 -7.91 -5.21 -5.53
N GLY A 144 -8.54 -5.46 -6.68
CA GLY A 144 -9.73 -6.29 -6.75
C GLY A 144 -9.46 -7.71 -6.28
N ASP A 145 -10.52 -8.42 -5.88
CA ASP A 145 -10.42 -9.75 -5.28
C ASP A 145 -9.72 -10.74 -6.22
N ASP A 146 -9.98 -10.66 -7.53
CA ASP A 146 -9.41 -11.58 -8.52
C ASP A 146 -7.90 -11.33 -8.69
N LEU A 147 -7.46 -10.07 -8.71
CA LEU A 147 -6.03 -9.74 -8.70
C LEU A 147 -5.34 -10.23 -7.42
N MET A 148 -5.95 -10.01 -6.25
CA MET A 148 -5.38 -10.45 -4.98
C MET A 148 -5.20 -11.97 -4.96
N ILE A 149 -6.22 -12.73 -5.42
CA ILE A 149 -6.16 -14.20 -5.50
C ILE A 149 -5.11 -14.66 -6.50
N ALA A 150 -5.07 -14.04 -7.68
CA ALA A 150 -4.12 -14.39 -8.74
C ALA A 150 -2.68 -14.20 -8.27
N VAL A 151 -2.38 -13.12 -7.55
CA VAL A 151 -1.03 -12.77 -7.09
C VAL A 151 -0.61 -13.55 -5.85
N ALA A 152 -1.51 -13.76 -4.88
CA ALA A 152 -1.18 -14.40 -3.60
C ALA A 152 -0.71 -15.86 -3.73
N ASN A 153 -1.19 -16.57 -4.75
CA ASN A 153 -0.90 -18.01 -4.93
C ASN A 153 0.30 -18.29 -5.85
N VAL A 154 0.97 -17.26 -6.36
CA VAL A 154 2.12 -17.43 -7.25
C VAL A 154 3.29 -18.04 -6.50
N ASP A 155 3.83 -19.14 -7.01
CA ASP A 155 5.16 -19.64 -6.63
C ASP A 155 6.23 -18.78 -7.31
N THR A 156 6.78 -17.82 -6.58
CA THR A 156 7.75 -16.82 -7.05
C THR A 156 9.05 -17.45 -7.57
N VAL A 157 9.41 -18.65 -7.10
CA VAL A 157 10.61 -19.40 -7.54
C VAL A 157 10.41 -19.99 -8.94
N SER A 158 9.15 -20.26 -9.31
CA SER A 158 8.78 -20.87 -10.60
C SER A 158 8.55 -19.87 -11.73
N LEU A 159 8.52 -18.57 -11.41
CA LEU A 159 8.29 -17.50 -12.38
C LEU A 159 9.30 -17.56 -13.53
N LYS A 160 8.91 -17.05 -14.70
CA LYS A 160 9.77 -17.07 -15.89
C LYS A 160 9.90 -15.68 -16.48
N LYS A 161 11.13 -15.28 -16.77
CA LYS A 161 11.41 -14.08 -17.53
C LYS A 161 11.21 -14.38 -19.02
N THR A 162 10.47 -13.51 -19.69
CA THR A 162 10.24 -13.53 -21.14
C THR A 162 10.67 -12.20 -21.76
N ASP A 163 10.61 -12.09 -23.08
CA ASP A 163 10.87 -10.83 -23.79
C ASP A 163 9.87 -9.72 -23.45
N GLN A 164 8.70 -10.07 -22.90
CA GLN A 164 7.67 -9.12 -22.46
C GLN A 164 7.78 -8.78 -20.96
N GLY A 165 8.76 -9.35 -20.27
CA GLY A 165 8.89 -9.28 -18.81
C GLY A 165 8.50 -10.57 -18.11
N VAL A 166 8.26 -10.44 -16.81
CA VAL A 166 7.77 -11.50 -15.94
C VAL A 166 6.28 -11.23 -15.71
N VAL A 167 5.45 -12.24 -15.95
CA VAL A 167 4.02 -12.21 -15.68
C VAL A 167 3.74 -12.96 -14.40
N MET A 168 3.04 -12.32 -13.49
CA MET A 168 2.71 -12.82 -12.16
C MET A 168 1.19 -12.85 -12.01
N GLY A 169 0.64 -14.04 -11.73
CA GLY A 169 -0.80 -14.30 -11.70
C GLY A 169 -1.22 -15.29 -12.78
N GLU A 170 -2.46 -15.77 -12.67
CA GLU A 170 -3.07 -16.72 -13.61
C GLU A 170 -4.45 -16.21 -14.03
N GLY A 171 -4.95 -16.66 -15.18
CA GLY A 171 -6.23 -16.19 -15.71
C GLY A 171 -6.12 -14.75 -16.22
N ASP A 172 -7.20 -14.00 -16.12
CA ASP A 172 -7.27 -12.62 -16.63
C ASP A 172 -6.56 -11.63 -15.73
N SER A 173 -6.69 -11.75 -14.41
CA SER A 173 -6.01 -10.87 -13.45
C SER A 173 -4.53 -11.23 -13.31
N ARG A 174 -3.64 -10.27 -13.52
CA ARG A 174 -2.18 -10.47 -13.55
C ARG A 174 -1.42 -9.15 -13.47
N ILE A 175 -0.18 -9.25 -13.02
CA ILE A 175 0.80 -8.16 -13.00
C ILE A 175 1.95 -8.51 -13.93
N THR A 176 2.36 -7.56 -14.77
CA THR A 176 3.57 -7.69 -15.59
C THR A 176 4.62 -6.70 -15.12
N PHE A 177 5.82 -7.19 -14.85
CA PHE A 177 6.97 -6.37 -14.46
C PHE A 177 8.21 -6.69 -15.28
N GLN A 178 9.10 -5.71 -15.42
CA GLN A 178 10.27 -5.79 -16.30
C GLN A 178 11.54 -5.33 -15.58
N GLU A 179 12.68 -5.82 -16.05
CA GLU A 179 14.00 -5.32 -15.66
C GLU A 179 14.46 -4.24 -16.65
N ARG A 180 14.97 -3.12 -16.16
CA ARG A 180 15.63 -2.09 -16.96
C ARG A 180 17.13 -2.38 -17.12
N SER A 181 17.79 -1.63 -18.01
CA SER A 181 19.24 -1.74 -18.25
C SER A 181 20.11 -1.47 -17.02
N ASP A 182 19.58 -0.77 -16.01
CA ASP A 182 20.26 -0.49 -14.74
C ASP A 182 20.07 -1.63 -13.70
N GLY A 183 19.37 -2.71 -14.06
CA GLY A 183 19.08 -3.84 -13.20
C GLY A 183 17.94 -3.60 -12.19
N SER A 184 17.25 -2.46 -12.28
CA SER A 184 16.04 -2.21 -11.50
C SER A 184 14.84 -2.95 -12.09
N TYR A 185 13.95 -3.41 -11.21
CA TYR A 185 12.68 -4.02 -11.59
C TYR A 185 11.52 -3.08 -11.30
N GLY A 186 10.48 -3.14 -12.14
CA GLY A 186 9.28 -2.33 -11.96
C GLY A 186 8.07 -2.87 -12.73
N ILE A 187 6.89 -2.67 -12.15
CA ILE A 187 5.59 -3.02 -12.73
C ILE A 187 5.28 -2.09 -13.88
N THR A 188 4.88 -2.66 -15.01
CA THR A 188 4.53 -1.92 -16.24
C THR A 188 3.06 -2.07 -16.63
N GLU A 189 2.44 -3.20 -16.25
CA GLU A 189 1.01 -3.44 -16.46
C GLU A 189 0.42 -4.11 -15.22
N ILE A 190 -0.74 -3.62 -14.79
CA ILE A 190 -1.62 -4.21 -13.80
C ILE A 190 -2.92 -4.50 -14.52
N ARG A 191 -3.43 -5.71 -14.36
CA ARG A 191 -4.72 -6.12 -14.87
C ARG A 191 -5.47 -6.78 -13.74
N GLU A 192 -6.49 -6.09 -13.25
CA GLU A 192 -7.58 -6.69 -12.51
C GLU A 192 -8.45 -7.45 -13.51
#